data_AF-A0A9P5V3W7-F1
#
_entry.id   AF-A0A9P5V3W7-F1
#
_cell.length_a   1.000
_cell.length_b   1.000
_cell.length_c   1.000
_cell.angle_alpha   90.00
_cell.angle_beta   90.00
_cell.angle_gamma   90.00
#
_symmetry.space_group_name_H-M   'P 1'
#
loop_
_entity.id
_entity.type
_entity.pdbx_description
1 polymer ?
#
loop_
_entity_poly.entity_id
_entity_poly.type
_entity_poly.pdbx_seq_one_letter_code
_entity_poly.pdbx_strand_id
1 'polypeptide(L)'
;MAATITNAKAPIRIALLVCGTPIPAVAEPYGEYPVIFNNLLQDGLKELKEKKTVDPDTELVLEGFDVREDLYPERLSDYDGILISGSASNAYDDLPWINKLVDYVASFPRNNEAPKIVGICFGHQIIGRAFKANVSKSTRGWELGWTQTDFTEEGKKFWKEDSMRIQELHQDVVHDVPAGFTLLASTAHTTNQSMISEDGRIVTLQGHPEFTGPIMREFIKTRTASGTFNKELSEASMKVVDNTLDRATIAARIVDFVVVIDGKGHLLGRLASIVAKQALTGQRVVVVRCEELNVSGSFFRNKLKYHAFLRKRCVVNPSRGAFHFRAPSRIFYRAIRGMVPHKTARGAAALDRIKLFEGVPPPYDRMKRMVVPSALRVLKLKPGRKFCTIKRVSHEVGW
;
A
#
# COMPACT_ATOMS: atom_id res chain seq x y z
N MET A 1 -38.39 -8.17 17.62
CA MET A 1 -37.07 -8.74 17.28
C MET A 1 -36.32 -7.71 16.46
N ALA A 2 -35.38 -6.98 17.07
CA ALA A 2 -34.56 -6.02 16.36
C ALA A 2 -33.45 -6.80 15.65
N ALA A 3 -33.45 -6.76 14.31
CA ALA A 3 -32.38 -7.33 13.50
C ALA A 3 -31.07 -6.63 13.87
N THR A 4 -30.15 -7.38 14.47
CA THR A 4 -28.77 -6.97 14.65
C THR A 4 -28.16 -6.80 13.27
N ILE A 5 -28.16 -5.57 12.75
CA ILE A 5 -27.38 -5.21 11.57
C ILE A 5 -25.92 -5.30 12.01
N THR A 6 -25.32 -6.48 11.85
CA THR A 6 -23.88 -6.63 11.84
C THR A 6 -23.37 -5.82 10.65
N ASN A 7 -22.86 -4.62 10.92
CA ASN A 7 -22.08 -3.88 9.93
C ASN A 7 -20.80 -4.69 9.65
N ALA A 8 -20.90 -5.65 8.72
CA ALA A 8 -19.73 -6.33 8.18
C ALA A 8 -18.78 -5.26 7.64
N LYS A 9 -17.55 -5.22 8.17
CA LYS A 9 -16.53 -4.27 7.71
C LYS A 9 -16.19 -4.61 6.26
N ALA A 10 -16.18 -3.61 5.38
CA ALA A 10 -15.83 -3.82 3.98
C ALA A 10 -14.43 -4.47 3.86
N PRO A 11 -14.27 -5.51 3.02
CA PRO A 11 -13.00 -6.21 2.87
C PRO A 11 -11.91 -5.30 2.29
N ILE A 12 -10.64 -5.71 2.47
CA ILE A 12 -9.52 -5.19 1.69
C ILE A 12 -9.66 -5.77 0.28
N ARG A 13 -9.77 -4.91 -0.73
CA ARG A 13 -9.92 -5.34 -2.13
C ARG A 13 -8.62 -5.12 -2.89
N ILE A 14 -8.10 -6.16 -3.53
CA ILE A 14 -6.87 -6.08 -4.31
C ILE A 14 -7.17 -6.56 -5.74
N ALA A 15 -6.74 -5.77 -6.73
CA ALA A 15 -6.78 -6.19 -8.13
C ALA A 15 -5.44 -6.82 -8.52
N LEU A 16 -5.46 -8.01 -9.09
CA LEU A 16 -4.28 -8.68 -9.67
C LEU A 16 -4.33 -8.55 -11.19
N LEU A 17 -3.37 -7.84 -11.76
CA LEU A 17 -3.12 -7.81 -13.20
C LEU A 17 -2.31 -9.06 -13.57
N VAL A 18 -2.99 -10.04 -14.15
CA VAL A 18 -2.45 -11.34 -14.55
C VAL A 18 -1.75 -11.18 -15.91
N CYS A 19 -0.42 -11.31 -15.90
CA CYS A 19 0.43 -11.09 -17.08
C CYS A 19 0.89 -12.40 -17.75
N GLY A 20 0.43 -13.55 -17.26
CA GLY A 20 0.86 -14.86 -17.73
C GLY A 20 0.06 -15.98 -17.07
N THR A 21 0.43 -17.22 -17.39
CA THR A 21 -0.01 -18.42 -16.66
C THR A 21 1.22 -19.16 -16.15
N PRO A 22 1.15 -19.83 -14.99
CA PRO A 22 2.21 -20.73 -14.58
C PRO A 22 2.29 -21.92 -15.54
N ILE A 23 3.39 -22.68 -15.46
CA ILE A 23 3.51 -23.93 -16.23
C ILE A 23 2.43 -24.94 -15.81
N PRO A 24 1.97 -25.85 -16.69
CA PRO A 24 0.92 -26.82 -16.36
C PRO A 24 1.19 -27.63 -15.08
N ALA A 25 2.45 -28.05 -14.89
CA ALA A 25 2.89 -28.78 -13.68
C ALA A 25 2.70 -28.00 -12.37
N VAL A 26 2.53 -26.68 -12.44
CA VAL A 26 2.20 -25.81 -11.30
C VAL A 26 0.70 -25.48 -11.29
N ALA A 27 0.13 -25.14 -12.45
CA ALA A 27 -1.26 -24.74 -12.58
C ALA A 27 -2.25 -25.83 -12.13
N GLU A 28 -1.99 -27.08 -12.49
CA GLU A 28 -2.86 -28.22 -12.15
C GLU A 28 -2.94 -28.48 -10.63
N PRO A 29 -1.83 -28.62 -9.88
CA PRO A 29 -1.89 -28.89 -8.44
C PRO A 29 -2.07 -27.64 -7.55
N TYR A 30 -1.61 -26.46 -7.97
CA TYR A 30 -1.60 -25.25 -7.12
C TYR A 30 -2.56 -24.15 -7.59
N GLY A 31 -3.16 -24.31 -8.77
CA GLY A 31 -4.03 -23.32 -9.40
C GLY A 31 -3.26 -22.27 -10.21
N GLU A 32 -4.03 -21.45 -10.92
CA GLU A 32 -3.53 -20.30 -11.67
C GLU A 32 -3.05 -19.17 -10.74
N TYR A 33 -2.39 -18.15 -11.31
CA TYR A 33 -1.86 -17.02 -10.52
C TYR A 33 -2.84 -16.39 -9.53
N PRO A 34 -4.13 -16.15 -9.84
CA PRO A 34 -5.08 -15.63 -8.86
C PRO A 34 -5.18 -16.49 -7.58
N VAL A 35 -5.12 -17.82 -7.70
CA VAL A 35 -5.14 -18.73 -6.54
C VAL A 35 -3.83 -18.63 -5.76
N ILE A 36 -2.70 -18.70 -6.47
CA ILE A 36 -1.36 -18.63 -5.87
C ILE A 36 -1.15 -17.31 -5.10
N PHE A 37 -1.51 -16.18 -5.71
CA PHE A 37 -1.43 -14.87 -5.07
C PHE A 37 -2.44 -14.71 -3.93
N ASN A 38 -3.66 -15.23 -4.08
CA ASN A 38 -4.62 -15.19 -2.98
C ASN A 38 -4.06 -15.90 -1.75
N ASN A 39 -3.48 -17.09 -1.91
CA ASN A 39 -2.86 -17.82 -0.80
C ASN A 39 -1.74 -17.00 -0.12
N LEU A 40 -0.86 -16.37 -0.90
CA LEU A 40 0.17 -15.48 -0.37
C LEU A 40 -0.43 -14.33 0.47
N LEU A 41 -1.46 -13.67 -0.06
CA LEU A 41 -2.07 -12.52 0.62
C LEU A 41 -2.86 -12.93 1.87
N GLN A 42 -3.46 -14.12 1.87
CA GLN A 42 -4.08 -14.69 3.06
C GLN A 42 -3.04 -15.03 4.14
N ASP A 43 -1.88 -15.56 3.77
CA ASP A 43 -0.75 -15.77 4.70
C ASP A 43 -0.31 -14.43 5.32
N GLY A 44 -0.15 -13.39 4.50
CA GLY A 44 0.16 -12.03 4.96
C GLY A 44 -0.93 -11.44 5.87
N LEU A 45 -2.21 -11.63 5.53
CA LEU A 45 -3.33 -11.19 6.37
C LEU A 45 -3.35 -11.93 7.72
N LYS A 46 -3.09 -13.23 7.73
CA LYS A 46 -2.98 -14.04 8.95
C LYS A 46 -1.87 -13.50 9.85
N GLU A 47 -0.70 -13.21 9.28
CA GLU A 47 0.41 -12.64 10.04
C GLU A 47 0.05 -11.25 10.62
N LEU A 48 -0.63 -10.40 9.86
CA LEU A 48 -1.13 -9.12 10.36
C LEU A 48 -2.13 -9.30 11.52
N LYS A 49 -3.00 -10.32 11.45
CA LYS A 49 -3.95 -10.64 12.53
C LYS A 49 -3.22 -11.14 13.78
N GLU A 50 -2.24 -12.03 13.63
CA GLU A 50 -1.40 -12.54 14.73
C GLU A 50 -0.58 -11.43 15.40
N LYS A 51 -0.01 -10.53 14.61
CA LYS A 51 0.69 -9.32 15.08
C LYS A 51 -0.27 -8.25 15.63
N LYS A 52 -1.59 -8.46 15.54
CA LYS A 52 -2.65 -7.53 15.98
C LYS A 52 -2.52 -6.15 15.34
N THR A 53 -2.02 -6.11 14.11
CA THR A 53 -1.90 -4.91 13.29
C THR A 53 -3.13 -4.68 12.42
N VAL A 54 -4.02 -5.67 12.30
CA VAL A 54 -5.34 -5.51 11.67
C VAL A 54 -6.42 -6.13 12.55
N ASP A 55 -7.67 -5.82 12.24
CA ASP A 55 -8.82 -6.38 12.94
C ASP A 55 -8.92 -7.91 12.68
N PRO A 56 -9.19 -8.75 13.69
CA PRO A 56 -9.38 -10.19 13.49
C PRO A 56 -10.43 -10.54 12.43
N ASP A 57 -11.46 -9.72 12.30
CA ASP A 57 -12.57 -9.91 11.35
C ASP A 57 -12.27 -9.25 9.98
N THR A 58 -11.05 -8.73 9.77
CA THR A 58 -10.66 -8.20 8.46
C THR A 58 -10.69 -9.32 7.42
N GLU A 59 -11.40 -9.09 6.33
CA GLU A 59 -11.41 -9.95 5.15
C GLU A 59 -10.58 -9.32 4.03
N LEU A 60 -10.02 -10.18 3.16
CA LEU A 60 -9.29 -9.78 1.96
C LEU A 60 -9.86 -10.51 0.76
N VAL A 61 -10.13 -9.76 -0.29
CA VAL A 61 -10.65 -10.26 -1.57
C VAL A 61 -9.67 -9.86 -2.67
N LEU A 62 -9.22 -10.85 -3.43
CA LEU A 62 -8.40 -10.68 -4.63
C LEU A 62 -9.24 -10.93 -5.88
N GLU A 63 -9.15 -10.03 -6.85
CA GLU A 63 -9.82 -10.15 -8.15
C GLU A 63 -8.79 -10.11 -9.27
N GLY A 64 -8.81 -11.12 -10.14
CA GLY A 64 -7.85 -11.26 -11.24
C GLY A 64 -8.35 -10.66 -12.55
N PHE A 65 -7.47 -9.95 -13.24
CA PHE A 65 -7.69 -9.30 -14.54
C PHE A 65 -6.60 -9.74 -15.51
N ASP A 66 -6.95 -10.50 -16.53
CA ASP A 66 -5.98 -10.93 -17.56
C ASP A 66 -5.71 -9.79 -18.55
N VAL A 67 -4.58 -9.13 -18.37
CA VAL A 67 -4.21 -7.97 -19.18
C VAL A 67 -3.79 -8.36 -20.60
N ARG A 68 -3.51 -9.65 -20.84
CA ARG A 68 -3.21 -10.17 -22.18
C ARG A 68 -4.47 -10.21 -23.04
N GLU A 69 -5.62 -10.44 -22.39
CA GLU A 69 -6.97 -10.42 -22.98
C GLU A 69 -7.65 -9.05 -22.85
N ASP A 70 -6.85 -8.01 -22.59
CA ASP A 70 -7.31 -6.63 -22.41
C ASP A 70 -8.29 -6.39 -21.25
N LEU A 71 -8.25 -7.24 -20.24
CA LEU A 71 -9.08 -7.09 -19.05
C LEU A 71 -8.34 -6.25 -18.00
N TYR A 72 -8.98 -5.16 -17.59
CA TYR A 72 -8.49 -4.25 -16.54
C TYR A 72 -9.64 -3.86 -15.61
N PRO A 73 -9.34 -3.45 -14.36
CA PRO A 73 -10.36 -2.89 -13.46
C PRO A 73 -11.05 -1.68 -14.09
N GLU A 74 -12.38 -1.69 -14.20
CA GLU A 74 -13.15 -0.57 -14.73
C GLU A 74 -12.94 0.72 -13.92
N ARG A 75 -12.86 0.57 -12.59
CA ARG A 75 -12.62 1.66 -11.64
C ARG A 75 -11.55 1.30 -10.64
N LEU A 76 -10.42 2.01 -10.72
CA LEU A 76 -9.32 1.87 -9.75
C LEU A 76 -9.74 2.21 -8.32
N SER A 77 -10.76 3.05 -8.13
CA SER A 77 -11.26 3.46 -6.82
C SER A 77 -11.84 2.32 -6.00
N ASP A 78 -12.22 1.21 -6.65
CA ASP A 78 -12.89 0.07 -6.02
C ASP A 78 -11.89 -0.87 -5.33
N TYR A 79 -10.59 -0.63 -5.52
CA TYR A 79 -9.50 -1.42 -4.97
C TYR A 79 -8.61 -0.59 -4.04
N ASP A 80 -8.07 -1.24 -3.02
CA ASP A 80 -7.12 -0.69 -2.06
C ASP A 80 -5.67 -0.87 -2.50
N GLY A 81 -5.42 -1.84 -3.38
CA GLY A 81 -4.12 -2.15 -3.95
C GLY A 81 -4.23 -2.81 -5.32
N ILE A 82 -3.17 -2.69 -6.12
CA ILE A 82 -2.97 -3.40 -7.37
C ILE A 82 -1.70 -4.24 -7.26
N LEU A 83 -1.77 -5.49 -7.70
CA LEU A 83 -0.64 -6.38 -7.90
C LEU A 83 -0.44 -6.60 -9.39
N ILE A 84 0.81 -6.61 -9.85
CA ILE A 84 1.17 -7.01 -11.21
C ILE A 84 1.99 -8.29 -11.12
N SER A 85 1.48 -9.38 -11.71
CA SER A 85 2.08 -10.71 -11.60
C SER A 85 3.39 -10.84 -12.39
N GLY A 86 4.08 -11.95 -12.16
CA GLY A 86 5.11 -12.45 -13.08
C GLY A 86 4.53 -12.87 -14.45
N SER A 87 5.42 -13.10 -15.41
CA SER A 87 5.12 -13.65 -16.74
C SER A 87 6.35 -14.39 -17.27
N ALA A 88 6.13 -15.34 -18.18
CA ALA A 88 7.20 -15.94 -18.96
C ALA A 88 7.61 -15.09 -20.19
N SER A 89 6.87 -14.02 -20.48
CA SER A 89 7.16 -13.08 -21.58
C SER A 89 8.29 -12.13 -21.20
N ASN A 90 9.03 -11.61 -22.19
CA ASN A 90 10.05 -10.59 -21.91
C ASN A 90 9.39 -9.21 -21.79
N ALA A 91 9.68 -8.47 -20.72
CA ALA A 91 9.05 -7.17 -20.47
C ALA A 91 9.42 -6.07 -21.48
N TYR A 92 10.49 -6.26 -22.24
CA TYR A 92 10.98 -5.33 -23.26
C TYR A 92 10.50 -5.67 -24.69
N ASP A 93 9.76 -6.76 -24.88
CA ASP A 93 9.19 -7.09 -26.19
C ASP A 93 8.13 -6.05 -26.61
N ASP A 94 8.02 -5.83 -27.92
CA ASP A 94 7.10 -4.87 -28.54
C ASP A 94 5.75 -5.55 -28.86
N LEU A 95 5.10 -6.09 -27.83
CA LEU A 95 3.77 -6.70 -27.95
C LEU A 95 2.68 -5.68 -27.57
N PRO A 96 1.53 -5.64 -28.28
CA PRO A 96 0.47 -4.66 -28.01
C PRO A 96 0.00 -4.61 -26.55
N TRP A 97 -0.22 -5.77 -25.92
CA TRP A 97 -0.68 -5.85 -24.53
C TRP A 97 0.40 -5.39 -23.54
N ILE A 98 1.69 -5.65 -23.83
CA ILE A 98 2.81 -5.20 -23.01
C ILE A 98 2.91 -3.69 -23.07
N ASN A 99 2.87 -3.11 -24.28
CA ASN A 99 2.91 -1.66 -24.46
C ASN A 99 1.73 -0.97 -23.75
N LYS A 100 0.52 -1.54 -23.89
CA LYS A 100 -0.66 -1.06 -23.17
C LYS A 100 -0.47 -1.12 -21.65
N LEU A 101 0.09 -2.21 -21.12
CA LEU A 101 0.38 -2.33 -19.69
C LEU A 101 1.44 -1.32 -19.22
N VAL A 102 2.50 -1.10 -20.01
CA VAL A 102 3.54 -0.09 -19.74
C VAL A 102 2.93 1.32 -19.69
N ASP A 103 2.09 1.68 -20.66
CA ASP A 103 1.39 2.97 -20.71
C ASP A 103 0.38 3.10 -19.56
N TYR A 104 -0.33 2.02 -19.25
CA TYR A 104 -1.24 1.94 -18.13
C TYR A 104 -0.51 2.26 -16.82
N VAL A 105 0.62 1.60 -16.53
CA VAL A 105 1.45 1.83 -15.34
C VAL A 105 2.07 3.24 -15.34
N ALA A 106 2.56 3.72 -16.48
CA ALA A 106 3.14 5.07 -16.61
C ALA A 106 2.12 6.19 -16.32
N SER A 107 0.82 5.89 -16.40
CA SER A 107 -0.25 6.84 -16.06
C SER A 107 -0.44 7.05 -14.56
N PHE A 108 0.00 6.12 -13.69
CA PHE A 108 -0.30 6.12 -12.25
C PHE A 108 0.24 7.32 -11.46
N PRO A 109 1.44 7.88 -11.76
CA PRO A 109 1.89 9.13 -11.14
C PRO A 109 0.93 10.29 -11.39
N ARG A 110 0.32 10.36 -12.57
CA ARG A 110 -0.62 11.40 -12.99
C ARG A 110 -2.05 11.08 -12.53
N ASN A 111 -2.37 9.80 -12.41
CA ASN A 111 -3.65 9.31 -11.92
C ASN A 111 -3.66 9.24 -10.39
N ASN A 112 -4.10 10.33 -9.78
CA ASN A 112 -4.25 10.38 -8.33
C ASN A 112 -5.32 9.43 -7.76
N GLU A 113 -6.15 8.78 -8.59
CA GLU A 113 -7.13 7.79 -8.12
C GLU A 113 -6.53 6.40 -7.94
N ALA A 114 -5.33 6.19 -8.46
CA ALA A 114 -4.71 4.89 -8.45
C ALA A 114 -4.24 4.47 -7.04
N PRO A 115 -4.61 3.26 -6.58
CA PRO A 115 -4.16 2.72 -5.31
C PRO A 115 -2.66 2.39 -5.34
N LYS A 116 -2.13 1.88 -4.23
CA LYS A 116 -0.75 1.38 -4.21
C LYS A 116 -0.58 0.24 -5.21
N ILE A 117 0.57 0.21 -5.88
CA ILE A 117 0.94 -0.82 -6.84
C ILE A 117 2.09 -1.63 -6.26
N VAL A 118 1.99 -2.95 -6.41
CA VAL A 118 3.11 -3.86 -6.19
C VAL A 118 3.38 -4.64 -7.46
N GLY A 119 4.58 -4.51 -8.02
CA GLY A 119 5.02 -5.29 -9.19
C GLY A 119 5.97 -6.41 -8.81
N ILE A 120 5.71 -7.63 -9.29
CA ILE A 120 6.48 -8.83 -8.97
C ILE A 120 7.11 -9.42 -10.23
N CYS A 121 8.43 -9.62 -10.22
CA CYS A 121 9.23 -10.14 -11.34
C CYS A 121 8.97 -9.37 -12.65
N PHE A 122 8.21 -9.93 -13.60
CA PHE A 122 7.76 -9.21 -14.80
C PHE A 122 7.07 -7.89 -14.45
N GLY A 123 6.24 -7.84 -13.41
CA GLY A 123 5.64 -6.60 -12.92
C GLY A 123 6.65 -5.56 -12.45
N HIS A 124 7.75 -5.98 -11.79
CA HIS A 124 8.87 -5.11 -11.45
C HIS A 124 9.53 -4.53 -12.71
N GLN A 125 9.73 -5.37 -13.72
CA GLN A 125 10.33 -4.99 -15.00
C GLN A 125 9.45 -4.04 -15.82
N ILE A 126 8.14 -4.27 -15.86
CA ILE A 126 7.16 -3.38 -16.50
C ILE A 126 7.16 -2.02 -15.82
N ILE A 127 7.22 -1.96 -14.49
CA ILE A 127 7.36 -0.70 -13.76
C ILE A 127 8.70 -0.04 -14.12
N GLY A 128 9.81 -0.77 -14.14
CA GLY A 128 11.09 -0.26 -14.61
C GLY A 128 10.97 0.40 -16.00
N ARG A 129 10.42 -0.33 -16.98
CA ARG A 129 10.21 0.14 -18.36
C ARG A 129 9.28 1.36 -18.45
N ALA A 130 8.18 1.37 -17.69
CA ALA A 130 7.23 2.49 -17.62
C ALA A 130 7.90 3.78 -17.14
N PHE A 131 8.85 3.67 -16.21
CA PHE A 131 9.62 4.77 -15.67
C PHE A 131 11.00 4.94 -16.34
N LYS A 132 11.16 4.40 -17.56
CA LYS A 132 12.32 4.59 -18.45
C LYS A 132 13.64 4.02 -17.93
N ALA A 133 13.60 3.08 -17.00
CA ALA A 133 14.78 2.28 -16.68
C ALA A 133 15.13 1.33 -17.84
N ASN A 134 16.41 0.97 -17.93
CA ASN A 134 16.87 -0.03 -18.89
C ASN A 134 16.47 -1.43 -18.40
N VAL A 135 15.72 -2.16 -19.22
CA VAL A 135 15.26 -3.52 -18.94
C VAL A 135 15.74 -4.43 -20.04
N SER A 136 16.54 -5.43 -19.70
CA SER A 136 17.03 -6.40 -20.67
C SER A 136 17.46 -7.69 -19.98
N LYS A 137 17.80 -8.68 -20.81
CA LYS A 137 18.37 -9.94 -20.36
C LYS A 137 19.70 -9.72 -19.63
N SER A 138 19.86 -10.33 -18.46
CA SER A 138 21.10 -10.28 -17.68
C SER A 138 22.24 -10.99 -18.41
N THR A 139 23.41 -10.36 -18.42
CA THR A 139 24.67 -10.97 -18.90
C THR A 139 25.25 -11.98 -17.91
N ARG A 140 24.74 -12.01 -16.66
CA ARG A 140 25.19 -12.94 -15.60
C ARG A 140 24.44 -14.27 -15.61
N GLY A 141 23.41 -14.40 -16.44
CA GLY A 141 22.59 -15.60 -16.52
C GLY A 141 21.35 -15.55 -15.62
N TRP A 142 20.84 -16.72 -15.29
CA TRP A 142 19.64 -16.90 -14.46
C TRP A 142 19.95 -16.75 -12.97
N GLU A 143 19.12 -16.00 -12.25
CA GLU A 143 19.03 -16.07 -10.79
C GLU A 143 17.87 -17.03 -10.45
N LEU A 144 18.18 -18.15 -9.80
CA LEU A 144 17.26 -19.27 -9.64
C LEU A 144 17.28 -19.85 -8.21
N GLY A 145 16.09 -19.95 -7.62
CA GLY A 145 15.85 -20.61 -6.34
C GLY A 145 15.99 -19.69 -5.14
N TRP A 146 16.12 -20.31 -3.96
CA TRP A 146 16.17 -19.59 -2.69
C TRP A 146 17.35 -18.64 -2.65
N THR A 147 17.09 -17.38 -2.34
CA THR A 147 18.10 -16.32 -2.25
C THR A 147 17.84 -15.46 -1.02
N GLN A 148 18.91 -15.16 -0.29
CA GLN A 148 18.90 -14.09 0.71
C GLN A 148 19.25 -12.78 0.00
N THR A 149 18.33 -11.82 0.09
CA THR A 149 18.45 -10.50 -0.51
C THR A 149 18.61 -9.47 0.59
N ASP A 150 19.75 -8.78 0.59
CA ASP A 150 20.07 -7.79 1.60
C ASP A 150 19.38 -6.45 1.29
N PHE A 151 18.95 -5.76 2.34
CA PHE A 151 18.29 -4.47 2.22
C PHE A 151 19.27 -3.31 2.30
N THR A 152 19.01 -2.27 1.50
CA THR A 152 19.65 -0.96 1.68
C THR A 152 19.17 -0.32 2.99
N GLU A 153 19.77 0.80 3.40
CA GLU A 153 19.29 1.53 4.58
C GLU A 153 17.83 1.97 4.45
N GLU A 154 17.38 2.29 3.23
CA GLU A 154 15.99 2.59 2.90
C GLU A 154 15.11 1.33 2.92
N GLY A 155 15.65 0.21 2.42
CA GLY A 155 15.08 -1.13 2.55
C GLY A 155 14.79 -1.50 3.99
N LYS A 156 15.78 -1.38 4.88
CA LYS A 156 15.64 -1.66 6.31
C LYS A 156 14.55 -0.82 6.97
N LYS A 157 14.45 0.47 6.61
CA LYS A 157 13.37 1.35 7.11
C LYS A 157 12.00 0.89 6.61
N PHE A 158 11.92 0.46 5.35
CA PHE A 158 10.67 0.06 4.73
C PHE A 158 10.19 -1.33 5.20
N TRP A 159 11.05 -2.34 5.12
CA TRP A 159 10.76 -3.73 5.45
C TRP A 159 10.86 -4.03 6.95
N LYS A 160 11.61 -3.22 7.71
CA LYS A 160 11.90 -3.38 9.15
C LYS A 160 12.66 -4.66 9.50
N GLU A 161 13.44 -5.14 8.54
CA GLU A 161 14.33 -6.30 8.65
C GLU A 161 15.64 -5.93 7.96
N ASP A 162 16.69 -6.74 8.15
CA ASP A 162 18.00 -6.51 7.51
C ASP A 162 18.11 -7.17 6.12
N SER A 163 17.34 -8.24 5.89
CA SER A 163 17.28 -8.98 4.64
C SER A 163 15.93 -9.66 4.48
N MET A 164 15.68 -10.22 3.29
CA MET A 164 14.56 -11.11 3.03
C MET A 164 15.03 -12.39 2.33
N ARG A 165 14.37 -13.50 2.63
CA ARG A 165 14.58 -14.79 1.97
C ARG A 165 13.42 -15.08 1.04
N ILE A 166 13.70 -15.15 -0.25
CA ILE A 166 12.70 -15.23 -1.31
C ILE A 166 13.15 -16.21 -2.40
N GLN A 167 12.21 -16.67 -3.23
CA GLN A 167 12.52 -17.46 -4.41
C GLN A 167 12.79 -16.55 -5.60
N GLU A 168 13.96 -16.69 -6.23
CA GLU A 168 14.30 -16.00 -7.48
C GLU A 168 14.02 -16.90 -8.67
N LEU A 169 13.48 -16.33 -9.74
CA LEU A 169 13.25 -17.01 -11.02
C LEU A 169 13.23 -15.97 -12.13
N HIS A 170 14.40 -15.48 -12.51
CA HIS A 170 14.49 -14.50 -13.58
C HIS A 170 15.84 -14.52 -14.28
N GLN A 171 15.83 -14.09 -15.53
CA GLN A 171 17.03 -13.76 -16.30
C GLN A 171 17.00 -12.30 -16.74
N ASP A 172 15.81 -11.77 -17.02
CA ASP A 172 15.61 -10.35 -17.30
C ASP A 172 15.75 -9.53 -16.00
N VAL A 173 16.35 -8.35 -16.13
CA VAL A 173 16.64 -7.45 -15.00
C VAL A 173 16.34 -6.01 -15.38
N VAL A 174 16.01 -5.21 -14.36
CA VAL A 174 16.04 -3.76 -14.44
C VAL A 174 17.43 -3.31 -13.99
N HIS A 175 18.23 -2.73 -14.88
CA HIS A 175 19.64 -2.41 -14.56
C HIS A 175 19.79 -1.25 -13.59
N ASP A 176 18.92 -0.25 -13.73
CA ASP A 176 19.01 1.03 -13.03
C ASP A 176 17.73 1.32 -12.25
N VAL A 177 17.87 2.01 -11.11
CA VAL A 177 16.72 2.58 -10.41
C VAL A 177 16.27 3.85 -11.13
N PRO A 178 15.03 3.91 -11.66
CA PRO A 178 14.57 5.07 -12.41
C PRO A 178 14.42 6.30 -11.52
N ALA A 179 14.39 7.49 -12.14
CA ALA A 179 14.17 8.74 -11.43
C ALA A 179 12.84 8.72 -10.65
N GLY A 180 12.84 9.25 -9.43
CA GLY A 180 11.68 9.22 -8.53
C GLY A 180 11.48 7.90 -7.79
N PHE A 181 12.46 6.99 -7.86
CA PHE A 181 12.51 5.75 -7.09
C PHE A 181 13.74 5.69 -6.21
N THR A 182 13.66 4.82 -5.21
CA THR A 182 14.73 4.54 -4.26
C THR A 182 14.93 3.04 -4.16
N LEU A 183 16.20 2.60 -4.20
CA LEU A 183 16.56 1.20 -4.06
C LEU A 183 16.24 0.70 -2.66
N LEU A 184 15.56 -0.43 -2.56
CA LEU A 184 15.26 -1.11 -1.29
C LEU A 184 16.13 -2.36 -1.08
N ALA A 185 16.47 -3.09 -2.15
CA ALA A 185 17.14 -4.38 -2.01
C ALA A 185 18.03 -4.69 -3.22
N SER A 186 19.10 -5.47 -2.99
CA SER A 186 20.04 -5.90 -4.02
C SER A 186 20.69 -7.25 -3.65
N THR A 187 21.12 -8.02 -4.64
CA THR A 187 22.00 -9.19 -4.46
C THR A 187 23.34 -8.96 -5.18
N ALA A 188 24.30 -9.85 -4.95
CA ALA A 188 25.55 -9.87 -5.73
C ALA A 188 25.29 -10.10 -7.23
N HIS A 189 24.21 -10.82 -7.57
CA HIS A 189 23.84 -11.15 -8.94
C HIS A 189 23.01 -10.04 -9.60
N THR A 190 22.00 -9.48 -8.92
CA THR A 190 21.11 -8.44 -9.46
C THR A 190 21.08 -7.20 -8.57
N THR A 191 21.42 -6.05 -9.16
CA THR A 191 21.58 -4.77 -8.46
C THR A 191 20.26 -4.14 -8.03
N ASN A 192 19.18 -4.37 -8.77
CA ASN A 192 17.84 -3.84 -8.47
C ASN A 192 16.87 -4.99 -8.18
N GLN A 193 16.87 -5.47 -6.93
CA GLN A 193 15.96 -6.53 -6.49
C GLN A 193 14.62 -5.96 -5.97
N SER A 194 14.63 -4.72 -5.51
CA SER A 194 13.43 -4.04 -5.04
C SER A 194 13.64 -2.53 -5.06
N MET A 195 12.60 -1.81 -5.47
CA MET A 195 12.58 -0.34 -5.45
C MET A 195 11.20 0.19 -5.05
N ILE A 196 11.18 1.41 -4.51
CA ILE A 196 9.97 2.13 -4.12
C ILE A 196 9.94 3.53 -4.73
N SER A 197 8.76 4.01 -5.14
CA SER A 197 8.59 5.40 -5.55
C SER A 197 8.74 6.36 -4.36
N GLU A 198 9.22 7.58 -4.59
CA GLU A 198 9.40 8.59 -3.53
C GLU A 198 8.12 8.90 -2.73
N ASP A 199 6.95 8.74 -3.35
CA ASP A 199 5.66 8.91 -2.70
C ASP A 199 5.14 7.65 -1.98
N GLY A 200 5.89 6.55 -2.04
CA GLY A 200 5.59 5.29 -1.37
C GLY A 200 4.41 4.50 -1.94
N ARG A 201 3.91 4.87 -3.13
CA ARG A 201 2.77 4.20 -3.77
C ARG A 201 3.15 2.99 -4.59
N ILE A 202 4.32 2.98 -5.22
CA ILE A 202 4.76 1.92 -6.11
C ILE A 202 5.90 1.20 -5.41
N VAL A 203 5.72 -0.08 -5.11
CA VAL A 203 6.75 -0.96 -4.57
C VAL A 203 6.95 -2.09 -5.57
N THR A 204 8.18 -2.58 -5.69
CA THR A 204 8.48 -3.67 -6.62
C THR A 204 9.39 -4.70 -5.98
N LEU A 205 9.28 -5.93 -6.42
CA LEU A 205 10.10 -7.06 -6.00
C LEU A 205 10.45 -7.88 -7.25
N GLN A 206 11.72 -8.16 -7.49
CA GLN A 206 12.16 -8.98 -8.61
C GLN A 206 11.94 -10.48 -8.32
N GLY A 207 12.13 -10.90 -7.06
CA GLY A 207 11.79 -12.24 -6.59
C GLY A 207 10.29 -12.50 -6.43
N HIS A 208 9.97 -13.78 -6.23
CA HIS A 208 8.62 -14.33 -6.17
C HIS A 208 8.21 -14.72 -4.74
N PRO A 209 7.56 -13.82 -3.96
CA PRO A 209 7.08 -14.19 -2.63
C PRO A 209 5.93 -15.20 -2.71
N GLU A 210 5.27 -15.32 -3.86
CA GLU A 210 4.15 -16.23 -4.06
C GLU A 210 4.59 -17.69 -4.24
N PHE A 211 5.82 -17.93 -4.69
CA PHE A 211 6.34 -19.28 -4.94
C PHE A 211 6.84 -19.95 -3.66
N THR A 212 6.37 -21.18 -3.45
CA THR A 212 6.80 -22.09 -2.38
C THR A 212 7.90 -23.01 -2.90
N GLY A 213 8.57 -23.73 -1.98
CA GLY A 213 9.52 -24.78 -2.36
C GLY A 213 8.93 -25.79 -3.36
N PRO A 214 7.74 -26.37 -3.11
CA PRO A 214 7.07 -27.25 -4.06
C PRO A 214 6.80 -26.63 -5.44
N ILE A 215 6.32 -25.38 -5.50
CA ILE A 215 6.09 -24.69 -6.79
C ILE A 215 7.42 -24.49 -7.53
N MET A 216 8.46 -24.04 -6.83
CA MET A 216 9.77 -23.79 -7.42
C MET A 216 10.43 -25.08 -7.92
N ARG A 217 10.24 -26.22 -7.23
CA ARG A 217 10.71 -27.53 -7.70
C ARG A 217 10.16 -27.89 -9.07
N GLU A 218 8.87 -27.64 -9.32
CA GLU A 218 8.26 -27.93 -10.62
C GLU A 218 8.81 -27.00 -11.71
N PHE A 219 9.02 -25.71 -11.42
CA PHE A 219 9.70 -24.82 -12.35
C PHE A 219 11.12 -25.30 -12.68
N ILE A 220 11.92 -25.66 -11.67
CA ILE A 220 13.29 -26.15 -11.89
C ILE A 220 13.26 -27.42 -12.75
N LYS A 221 12.44 -28.42 -12.41
CA LYS A 221 12.35 -29.69 -13.16
C LYS A 221 11.96 -29.46 -14.63
N THR A 222 10.84 -28.77 -14.87
CA THR A 222 10.31 -28.57 -16.23
C THR A 222 11.27 -27.77 -17.09
N ARG A 223 11.87 -26.70 -16.54
CA ARG A 223 12.79 -25.84 -17.29
C ARG A 223 14.15 -26.49 -17.52
N THR A 224 14.64 -27.32 -16.59
CA THR A 224 15.83 -28.17 -16.81
C THR A 224 15.58 -29.17 -17.93
N ALA A 225 14.42 -29.85 -17.92
CA ALA A 225 14.06 -30.82 -18.96
C ALA A 225 13.95 -30.16 -20.36
N SER A 226 13.52 -28.90 -20.42
CA SER A 226 13.49 -28.12 -21.67
C SER A 226 14.86 -27.58 -22.12
N GLY A 227 15.92 -27.76 -21.34
CA GLY A 227 17.25 -27.20 -21.61
C GLY A 227 17.39 -25.70 -21.32
N THR A 228 16.40 -25.08 -20.68
CA THR A 228 16.45 -23.65 -20.31
C THR A 228 17.47 -23.40 -19.19
N PHE A 229 17.57 -24.31 -18.22
CA PHE A 229 18.53 -24.25 -17.12
C PHE A 229 19.65 -25.26 -17.31
N ASN A 230 20.88 -24.88 -16.97
CA ASN A 230 21.97 -25.85 -16.87
C ASN A 230 21.76 -26.76 -15.65
N LYS A 231 22.41 -27.94 -15.66
CA LYS A 231 22.19 -28.95 -14.62
C LYS A 231 22.77 -28.51 -13.29
N GLU A 232 23.92 -27.84 -13.31
CA GLU A 232 24.65 -27.41 -12.11
C GLU A 232 23.83 -26.38 -11.31
N LEU A 233 23.25 -25.38 -11.97
CA LEU A 233 22.38 -24.38 -11.36
C LEU A 233 21.12 -25.07 -10.80
N SER A 234 20.52 -25.97 -11.57
CA SER A 234 19.30 -26.67 -11.17
C SER A 234 19.52 -27.54 -9.93
N GLU A 235 20.64 -28.26 -9.87
CA GLU A 235 21.05 -29.05 -8.70
C GLU A 235 21.36 -28.18 -7.49
N ALA A 236 22.02 -27.03 -7.68
CA ALA A 236 22.29 -26.09 -6.61
C ALA A 236 20.99 -25.51 -6.02
N SER A 237 20.08 -25.04 -6.87
CA SER A 237 18.78 -24.49 -6.46
C SER A 237 17.92 -25.55 -5.77
N MET A 238 17.91 -26.80 -6.27
CA MET A 238 17.14 -27.90 -5.66
C MET A 238 17.57 -28.27 -4.24
N LYS A 239 18.83 -28.00 -3.85
CA LYS A 239 19.34 -28.25 -2.49
C LYS A 239 18.79 -27.27 -1.46
N VAL A 240 18.49 -26.04 -1.86
CA VAL A 240 18.09 -24.95 -0.97
C VAL A 240 16.63 -24.55 -1.12
N VAL A 241 15.89 -25.14 -2.06
CA VAL A 241 14.53 -24.73 -2.44
C VAL A 241 13.51 -24.79 -1.31
N ASP A 242 13.71 -25.63 -0.29
CA ASP A 242 12.84 -25.75 0.89
C ASP A 242 13.35 -24.97 2.11
N ASN A 243 14.43 -24.20 1.97
CA ASN A 243 14.88 -23.32 3.05
C ASN A 243 13.78 -22.31 3.42
N THR A 244 13.79 -21.85 4.67
CA THR A 244 12.81 -20.91 5.19
C THR A 244 12.73 -19.64 4.34
N LEU A 245 11.51 -19.25 3.97
CA LEU A 245 11.20 -18.05 3.19
C LEU A 245 10.42 -17.04 4.06
N ASP A 246 10.59 -15.76 3.79
CA ASP A 246 9.92 -14.66 4.50
C ASP A 246 8.60 -14.22 3.81
N ARG A 247 7.93 -15.16 3.12
CA ARG A 247 6.74 -14.92 2.28
C ARG A 247 5.63 -14.17 3.02
N ALA A 248 5.29 -14.64 4.22
CA ALA A 248 4.21 -14.06 5.01
C ALA A 248 4.56 -12.63 5.46
N THR A 249 5.82 -12.36 5.87
CA THR A 249 6.27 -11.03 6.26
C THR A 249 6.22 -10.05 5.09
N ILE A 250 6.67 -10.50 3.91
CA ILE A 250 6.63 -9.71 2.68
C ILE A 250 5.17 -9.44 2.30
N ALA A 251 4.31 -10.45 2.31
CA ALA A 251 2.88 -10.33 2.01
C ALA A 251 2.16 -9.42 3.00
N ALA A 252 2.45 -9.52 4.29
CA ALA A 252 1.91 -8.65 5.32
C ALA A 252 2.26 -7.19 5.03
N ARG A 253 3.49 -6.92 4.56
CA ARG A 253 3.91 -5.57 4.18
C ARG A 253 3.25 -5.07 2.89
N ILE A 254 3.03 -5.96 1.93
CA ILE A 254 2.24 -5.69 0.72
C ILE A 254 0.80 -5.32 1.10
N VAL A 255 0.17 -6.05 2.03
CA VAL A 255 -1.23 -5.87 2.48
C VAL A 255 -1.41 -4.71 3.47
N ASP A 256 -0.33 -4.21 4.09
CA ASP A 256 -0.33 -3.10 5.06
C ASP A 256 -0.59 -1.73 4.37
N PHE A 257 -1.81 -1.58 3.84
CA PHE A 257 -2.32 -0.39 3.17
C PHE A 257 -2.97 0.62 4.15
N VAL A 258 -2.84 0.42 5.47
CA VAL A 258 -3.50 1.27 6.49
C VAL A 258 -2.47 2.01 7.34
N VAL A 259 -2.43 3.34 7.24
CA VAL A 259 -1.58 4.18 8.08
C VAL A 259 -2.36 4.66 9.29
N VAL A 260 -1.94 4.26 10.49
CA VAL A 260 -2.51 4.76 11.75
C VAL A 260 -1.65 5.89 12.31
N ILE A 261 -2.23 7.08 12.46
CA ILE A 261 -1.56 8.29 12.95
C ILE A 261 -2.08 8.61 14.35
N ASP A 262 -1.15 8.91 15.25
CA ASP A 262 -1.45 9.49 16.54
C ASP A 262 -1.71 11.00 16.43
N GLY A 263 -2.94 11.45 16.67
CA GLY A 263 -3.30 12.87 16.64
C GLY A 263 -2.65 13.70 17.76
N LYS A 264 -2.16 13.07 18.83
CA LYS A 264 -1.59 13.78 19.98
C LYS A 264 -0.46 14.72 19.59
N GLY A 265 -0.58 15.98 20.00
CA GLY A 265 0.51 16.94 19.81
C GLY A 265 0.62 17.53 18.40
N HIS A 266 -0.13 17.04 17.42
CA HIS A 266 -0.08 17.52 16.04
C HIS A 266 -0.92 18.78 15.84
N LEU A 267 -0.49 19.65 14.93
CA LEU A 267 -1.26 20.82 14.53
C LEU A 267 -2.38 20.43 13.57
N LEU A 268 -3.64 20.70 13.96
CA LEU A 268 -4.88 20.35 13.25
C LEU A 268 -4.78 20.63 11.74
N GLY A 269 -4.47 21.87 11.36
CA GLY A 269 -4.44 22.26 9.94
C GLY A 269 -3.35 21.58 9.13
N ARG A 270 -2.15 21.38 9.72
CA ARG A 270 -1.04 20.73 9.03
C ARG A 270 -1.29 19.24 8.86
N LEU A 271 -1.77 18.58 9.93
CA LEU A 271 -2.10 17.17 9.86
C LEU A 271 -3.26 16.93 8.89
N ALA A 272 -4.30 17.77 8.90
CA ALA A 272 -5.42 17.66 7.97
C ALA A 272 -4.96 17.71 6.50
N SER A 273 -4.00 18.59 6.17
CA SER A 273 -3.46 18.69 4.81
C SER A 273 -2.71 17.43 4.38
N ILE A 274 -1.92 16.85 5.28
CA ILE A 274 -1.17 15.61 5.00
C ILE A 274 -2.14 14.44 4.86
N VAL A 275 -3.09 14.29 5.77
CA VAL A 275 -4.11 13.23 5.74
C VAL A 275 -4.97 13.34 4.48
N ALA A 276 -5.40 14.56 4.11
CA ALA A 276 -6.15 14.79 2.88
C ALA A 276 -5.33 14.39 1.64
N LYS A 277 -4.05 14.75 1.57
CA LYS A 277 -3.16 14.35 0.47
C LYS A 277 -3.02 12.84 0.39
N GLN A 278 -2.76 12.17 1.51
CA GLN A 278 -2.60 10.72 1.58
C GLN A 278 -3.88 9.96 1.18
N ALA A 279 -5.03 10.42 1.65
CA ALA A 279 -6.31 9.83 1.27
C ALA A 279 -6.65 10.04 -0.21
N LEU A 280 -6.26 11.20 -0.76
CA LEU A 280 -6.34 11.51 -2.18
C LEU A 280 -5.35 10.74 -3.04
N THR A 281 -4.34 10.08 -2.46
CA THR A 281 -3.39 9.19 -3.14
C THR A 281 -3.72 7.72 -2.91
N GLY A 282 -4.94 7.40 -2.46
CA GLY A 282 -5.42 6.02 -2.27
C GLY A 282 -5.02 5.36 -0.95
N GLN A 283 -4.27 6.04 -0.08
CA GLN A 283 -3.88 5.49 1.22
C GLN A 283 -5.09 5.47 2.17
N ARG A 284 -5.37 4.32 2.81
CA ARG A 284 -6.29 4.29 3.96
C ARG A 284 -5.57 4.90 5.17
N VAL A 285 -6.17 5.93 5.77
CA VAL A 285 -5.58 6.65 6.90
C VAL A 285 -6.53 6.63 8.08
N VAL A 286 -6.03 6.17 9.22
CA VAL A 286 -6.73 6.23 10.49
C VAL A 286 -6.04 7.24 11.39
N VAL A 287 -6.79 8.16 11.98
CA VAL A 287 -6.25 9.09 12.99
C VAL A 287 -6.94 8.85 14.32
N VAL A 288 -6.15 8.51 15.34
CA VAL A 288 -6.62 8.26 16.71
C VAL A 288 -6.27 9.45 17.62
N ARG A 289 -6.93 9.57 18.77
CA ARG A 289 -6.78 10.70 19.70
C ARG A 289 -7.00 12.07 19.04
N CYS A 290 -8.06 12.20 18.24
CA CYS A 290 -8.41 13.46 17.60
C CYS A 290 -8.65 14.60 18.62
N GLU A 291 -9.04 14.29 19.86
CA GLU A 291 -9.19 15.23 20.96
C GLU A 291 -7.86 15.85 21.41
N GLU A 292 -6.74 15.16 21.24
CA GLU A 292 -5.40 15.63 21.61
C GLU A 292 -4.69 16.43 20.50
N LEU A 293 -5.38 16.70 19.38
CA LEU A 293 -4.90 17.61 18.34
C LEU A 293 -4.79 19.04 18.87
N ASN A 294 -3.82 19.78 18.35
CA ASN A 294 -3.53 21.16 18.72
C ASN A 294 -3.98 22.16 17.65
N VAL A 295 -4.55 23.27 18.08
CA VAL A 295 -4.87 24.42 17.23
C VAL A 295 -3.98 25.59 17.65
N SER A 296 -3.35 26.24 16.67
CA SER A 296 -2.51 27.41 16.93
C SER A 296 -3.33 28.61 17.43
N GLY A 297 -2.77 29.35 18.38
CA GLY A 297 -3.43 30.49 19.04
C GLY A 297 -3.96 30.18 20.42
N SER A 298 -4.30 31.24 21.16
CA SER A 298 -4.86 31.09 22.50
C SER A 298 -6.22 30.39 22.47
N PHE A 299 -6.53 29.69 23.56
CA PHE A 299 -7.82 29.06 23.77
C PHE A 299 -8.99 30.04 23.60
N PHE A 300 -8.92 31.22 24.25
CA PHE A 300 -9.97 32.24 24.16
C PHE A 300 -10.28 32.63 22.70
N ARG A 301 -9.24 32.85 21.89
CA ARG A 301 -9.40 33.18 20.47
C ARG A 301 -10.08 32.05 19.70
N ASN A 302 -9.62 30.82 19.92
CA ASN A 302 -10.17 29.65 19.21
C ASN A 302 -11.62 29.34 19.64
N LYS A 303 -11.95 29.51 20.93
CA LYS A 303 -13.32 29.45 21.46
C LYS A 303 -14.22 30.46 20.76
N LEU A 304 -13.85 31.74 20.73
CA LEU A 304 -14.64 32.78 20.08
C LEU A 304 -14.85 32.51 18.58
N LYS A 305 -13.79 32.08 17.87
CA LYS A 305 -13.90 31.69 16.46
C LYS A 305 -14.89 30.54 16.27
N TYR A 306 -14.90 29.56 17.17
CA TYR A 306 -15.82 28.43 17.08
C TYR A 306 -17.27 28.84 17.38
N HIS A 307 -17.52 29.64 18.41
CA HIS A 307 -18.86 30.18 18.67
C HIS A 307 -19.38 31.06 17.53
N ALA A 308 -18.51 31.85 16.89
CA ALA A 308 -18.88 32.59 15.69
C ALA A 308 -19.28 31.67 14.53
N PHE A 309 -18.62 30.52 14.38
CA PHE A 309 -19.02 29.48 13.41
C PHE A 309 -20.38 28.87 13.76
N LEU A 310 -20.65 28.56 15.02
CA LEU A 310 -21.94 28.00 15.47
C LEU A 310 -23.13 28.93 15.24
N ARG A 311 -22.89 30.24 15.07
CA ARG A 311 -23.93 31.22 14.74
C ARG A 311 -24.27 31.26 13.24
N LYS A 312 -23.49 30.61 12.37
CA LYS A 312 -23.75 30.59 10.92
C LYS A 312 -24.92 29.66 10.62
N ARG A 313 -25.97 30.17 9.99
CA ARG A 313 -27.15 29.38 9.59
C ARG A 313 -27.62 29.79 8.20
N CYS A 314 -28.12 28.83 7.42
CA CYS A 314 -28.84 29.12 6.18
C CYS A 314 -30.32 29.21 6.53
N VAL A 315 -30.92 30.39 6.32
CA VAL A 315 -32.32 30.64 6.68
C VAL A 315 -33.29 29.96 5.72
N VAL A 316 -32.94 29.88 4.43
CA VAL A 316 -33.81 29.34 3.37
C VAL A 316 -33.84 27.81 3.31
N ASN A 317 -32.69 27.16 3.46
CA ASN A 317 -32.63 25.70 3.50
C ASN A 317 -31.54 25.23 4.50
N PRO A 318 -31.94 24.76 5.69
CA PRO A 318 -31.00 24.28 6.71
C PRO A 318 -30.05 23.19 6.20
N SER A 319 -30.49 22.32 5.28
CA SER A 319 -29.64 21.25 4.73
C SER A 319 -28.51 21.75 3.83
N ARG A 320 -28.64 22.97 3.28
CA ARG A 320 -27.59 23.67 2.52
C ARG A 320 -26.71 24.57 3.40
N GLY A 321 -26.99 24.63 4.71
CA GLY A 321 -26.30 25.48 5.67
C GLY A 321 -25.00 24.90 6.23
N ALA A 322 -24.40 25.63 7.18
CA ALA A 322 -23.21 25.17 7.87
C ALA A 322 -23.56 24.03 8.84
N PHE A 323 -22.93 22.87 8.66
CA PHE A 323 -23.05 21.76 9.60
C PHE A 323 -22.10 21.96 10.78
N HIS A 324 -22.68 22.05 11.98
CA HIS A 324 -21.97 22.34 13.22
C HIS A 324 -21.54 21.04 13.92
N PHE A 325 -20.33 20.59 13.62
CA PHE A 325 -19.73 19.48 14.34
C PHE A 325 -19.27 19.91 15.73
N ARG A 326 -19.37 19.03 16.73
CA ARG A 326 -18.89 19.29 18.11
C ARG A 326 -17.81 18.29 18.53
N ALA A 327 -17.96 17.03 18.13
CA ALA A 327 -16.98 15.98 18.39
C ALA A 327 -15.62 16.28 17.73
N PRO A 328 -14.48 16.10 18.43
CA PRO A 328 -13.13 16.36 17.92
C PRO A 328 -12.82 15.69 16.58
N SER A 329 -13.19 14.42 16.42
CA SER A 329 -13.02 13.68 15.15
C SER A 329 -13.77 14.36 14.02
N ARG A 330 -14.99 14.85 14.27
CA ARG A 330 -15.83 15.54 13.27
C ARG A 330 -15.37 16.97 12.99
N ILE A 331 -14.80 17.66 13.97
CA ILE A 331 -14.12 18.95 13.76
C ILE A 331 -12.93 18.75 12.83
N PHE A 332 -12.14 17.71 13.08
CA PHE A 332 -10.99 17.37 12.24
C PHE A 332 -11.42 16.90 10.84
N TYR A 333 -12.46 16.06 10.74
CA TYR A 333 -13.10 15.67 9.48
C TYR A 333 -13.49 16.89 8.64
N ARG A 334 -14.10 17.92 9.25
CA ARG A 334 -14.47 19.14 8.55
C ARG A 334 -13.25 19.87 7.97
N ALA A 335 -12.13 19.87 8.68
CA ALA A 335 -10.90 20.47 8.18
C ALA A 335 -10.35 19.69 6.98
N ILE A 336 -10.31 18.35 7.06
CA ILE A 336 -9.91 17.47 5.95
C ILE A 336 -10.85 17.64 4.75
N ARG A 337 -12.17 17.59 4.97
CA ARG A 337 -13.19 17.80 3.92
C ARG A 337 -13.04 19.15 3.22
N GLY A 338 -12.60 20.19 3.94
CA GLY A 338 -12.30 21.50 3.35
C GLY A 338 -11.05 21.50 2.44
N MET A 339 -10.23 20.46 2.50
CA MET A 339 -9.01 20.28 1.71
C MET A 339 -9.16 19.19 0.62
N VAL A 340 -10.34 18.56 0.51
CA VAL A 340 -10.66 17.51 -0.46
C VAL A 340 -11.83 17.99 -1.35
N PRO A 341 -11.81 17.75 -2.68
CA PRO A 341 -12.91 18.06 -3.59
C PRO A 341 -14.11 17.12 -3.39
N HIS A 342 -14.65 17.05 -2.17
CA HIS A 342 -15.60 16.04 -1.68
C HIS A 342 -16.96 15.95 -2.40
N LYS A 343 -17.25 16.85 -3.35
CA LYS A 343 -18.46 16.77 -4.18
C LYS A 343 -18.26 15.89 -5.42
N THR A 344 -17.02 15.56 -5.75
CA THR A 344 -16.71 14.62 -6.83
C THR A 344 -16.68 13.20 -6.29
N ALA A 345 -16.89 12.20 -7.16
CA ALA A 345 -16.78 10.79 -6.78
C ALA A 345 -15.41 10.48 -6.15
N ARG A 346 -14.32 11.01 -6.73
CA ARG A 346 -12.97 10.94 -6.18
C ARG A 346 -12.85 11.49 -4.76
N GLY A 347 -13.42 12.67 -4.53
CA GLY A 347 -13.38 13.30 -3.22
C GLY A 347 -14.19 12.55 -2.17
N ALA A 348 -15.32 11.95 -2.57
CA ALA A 348 -16.12 11.08 -1.71
C ALA A 348 -15.34 9.81 -1.32
N ALA A 349 -14.80 9.09 -2.31
CA ALA A 349 -13.98 7.90 -2.07
C ALA A 349 -12.75 8.19 -1.20
N ALA A 350 -12.08 9.34 -1.39
CA ALA A 350 -10.98 9.75 -0.55
C ALA A 350 -11.42 9.98 0.92
N LEU A 351 -12.61 10.52 1.17
CA LEU A 351 -13.12 10.67 2.53
C LEU A 351 -13.51 9.34 3.17
N ASP A 352 -14.00 8.37 2.39
CA ASP A 352 -14.35 7.03 2.88
C ASP A 352 -13.12 6.23 3.35
N ARG A 353 -11.95 6.51 2.78
CA ARG A 353 -10.66 5.94 3.19
C ARG A 353 -10.14 6.46 4.53
N ILE A 354 -10.77 7.49 5.11
CA ILE A 354 -10.32 8.14 6.35
C ILE A 354 -11.21 7.73 7.51
N LYS A 355 -10.60 7.18 8.57
CA LYS A 355 -11.28 6.92 9.85
C LYS A 355 -10.68 7.78 10.94
N LEU A 356 -11.54 8.43 11.72
CA LEU A 356 -11.13 9.37 12.76
C LEU A 356 -11.78 8.97 14.08
N PHE A 357 -10.98 8.88 15.14
CA PHE A 357 -11.45 8.42 16.45
C PHE A 357 -11.01 9.36 17.57
N GLU A 358 -11.90 9.54 18.53
CA GLU A 358 -11.56 9.96 19.89
C GLU A 358 -10.95 8.79 20.67
N GLY A 359 -9.92 9.07 21.47
CA GLY A 359 -9.18 8.02 22.17
C GLY A 359 -8.51 7.04 21.21
N VAL A 360 -8.25 5.82 21.68
CA VAL A 360 -7.70 4.75 20.84
C VAL A 360 -8.55 3.49 20.99
N PRO A 361 -9.59 3.32 20.15
CA PRO A 361 -10.43 2.14 20.22
C PRO A 361 -9.71 0.90 19.68
N PRO A 362 -10.05 -0.31 20.16
CA PRO A 362 -9.60 -1.55 19.52
C PRO A 362 -10.04 -1.62 18.04
N PRO A 363 -9.19 -2.12 17.11
CA PRO A 363 -7.87 -2.74 17.31
C PRO A 363 -6.68 -1.75 17.36
N TYR A 364 -6.89 -0.44 17.22
CA TYR A 364 -5.82 0.55 17.10
C TYR A 364 -5.02 0.79 18.38
N ASP A 365 -5.51 0.30 19.51
CA ASP A 365 -4.86 0.35 20.82
C ASP A 365 -3.55 -0.43 20.83
N ARG A 366 -3.50 -1.54 20.09
CA ARG A 366 -2.36 -2.45 19.94
C ARG A 366 -1.48 -2.14 18.73
N MET A 367 -1.98 -1.35 17.78
CA MET A 367 -1.24 -0.95 16.57
C MET A 367 -0.15 0.07 16.86
N LYS A 368 0.97 -0.02 16.10
CA LYS A 368 2.00 1.02 16.10
C LYS A 368 1.45 2.28 15.45
N ARG A 369 1.34 3.35 16.24
CA ARG A 369 0.84 4.65 15.79
C ARG A 369 2.00 5.51 15.32
N MET A 370 1.88 6.09 14.13
CA MET A 370 2.86 6.99 13.57
C MET A 370 2.68 8.42 14.08
N VAL A 371 3.80 9.12 14.23
CA VAL A 371 3.86 10.57 14.46
C VAL A 371 4.35 11.20 13.17
N VAL A 372 3.77 12.34 12.77
CA VAL A 372 4.11 13.07 11.56
C VAL A 372 4.93 14.32 11.94
N PRO A 373 6.28 14.28 11.84
CA PRO A 373 7.14 15.36 12.31
C PRO A 373 6.84 16.71 11.64
N SER A 374 6.44 16.68 10.37
CA SER A 374 6.08 17.87 9.59
C SER A 374 4.81 18.59 10.09
N ALA A 375 3.99 17.91 10.90
CA ALA A 375 2.79 18.45 11.53
C ALA A 375 2.88 18.55 13.06
N LEU A 376 3.96 18.08 13.68
CA LEU A 376 4.10 18.06 15.14
C LEU A 376 4.29 19.49 15.69
N ARG A 377 3.49 19.85 16.71
CA ARG A 377 3.51 21.21 17.28
C ARG A 377 4.90 21.63 17.75
N VAL A 378 5.59 20.75 18.49
CA VAL A 378 6.91 21.07 19.08
C VAL A 378 7.96 21.42 18.02
N LEU A 379 7.85 20.85 16.82
CA LEU A 379 8.78 21.09 15.72
C LEU A 379 8.37 22.27 14.83
N LYS A 380 7.07 22.61 14.78
CA LYS A 380 6.54 23.59 13.82
C LYS A 380 6.07 24.90 14.43
N LEU A 381 5.80 24.93 15.73
CA LEU A 381 5.37 26.13 16.42
C LEU A 381 6.55 26.70 17.21
N LYS A 382 6.89 27.99 16.97
CA LYS A 382 7.97 28.66 17.70
C LYS A 382 7.73 28.59 19.22
N PRO A 383 8.79 28.44 20.05
CA PRO A 383 8.67 28.50 21.50
C PRO A 383 7.90 29.75 21.98
N GLY A 384 7.10 29.61 23.03
CA GLY A 384 6.29 30.70 23.59
C GLY A 384 4.99 31.04 22.83
N ARG A 385 4.77 30.50 21.62
CA ARG A 385 3.50 30.72 20.90
C ARG A 385 2.37 29.91 21.53
N LYS A 386 1.26 30.59 21.85
CA LYS A 386 0.07 29.98 22.44
C LYS A 386 -0.59 28.98 21.49
N PHE A 387 -1.11 27.90 22.05
CA PHE A 387 -1.93 26.88 21.37
C PHE A 387 -3.03 26.40 22.32
N CYS A 388 -4.00 25.65 21.81
CA CYS A 388 -4.96 24.92 22.63
C CYS A 388 -5.27 23.54 22.03
N THR A 389 -5.71 22.60 22.85
CA THR A 389 -6.18 21.28 22.39
C THR A 389 -7.59 21.36 21.86
N ILE A 390 -7.93 20.50 20.89
CA ILE A 390 -9.31 20.35 20.39
C ILE A 390 -10.23 19.90 21.52
N LYS A 391 -9.75 19.01 22.42
CA LYS A 391 -10.47 18.57 23.63
C LYS A 391 -11.10 19.75 24.38
N ARG A 392 -10.28 20.76 24.71
CA ARG A 392 -10.75 21.92 25.48
C ARG A 392 -11.74 22.78 24.70
N VAL A 393 -11.52 22.98 23.39
CA VAL A 393 -12.45 23.76 22.55
C VAL A 393 -13.79 23.05 22.39
N SER A 394 -13.76 21.74 22.22
CA SER A 394 -14.95 20.91 21.98
C SER A 394 -15.84 20.82 23.23
N HIS A 395 -15.22 20.66 24.41
CA HIS A 395 -15.93 20.65 25.69
C HIS A 395 -16.78 21.92 25.92
N GLU A 396 -16.27 23.10 25.56
CA GLU A 396 -17.00 24.38 25.70
C GLU A 396 -18.21 24.52 24.78
N VAL A 397 -18.28 23.70 23.73
CA VAL A 397 -19.34 23.79 22.71
C VAL A 397 -20.29 22.60 22.76
N GLY A 398 -20.21 21.80 23.83
CA GLY A 398 -21.10 20.68 24.13
C GLY A 398 -20.72 19.37 23.44
N TRP A 399 -19.41 19.05 23.38
CA TRP A 399 -18.92 17.69 23.13
C TRP A 399 -18.80 16.91 24.44
#